data_AF-I3ZG58-F1
#
_entry.id   AF-I3ZG58-F1
#
_cell.length_a   1.000
_cell.length_b   1.000
_cell.length_c   1.000
_cell.angle_alpha   90.00
_cell.angle_beta   90.00
_cell.angle_gamma   90.00
#
_symmetry.space_group_name_H-M   'P 1'
#
loop_
_entity.id
_entity.type
_entity.pdbx_description
1 polymer ?
#
loop_
_entity_poly.entity_id
_entity_poly.type
_entity_poly.pdbx_seq_one_letter_code
_entity_poly.pdbx_strand_id
1 'polypeptide(L)'
;MSTVAHPTALGSIVEYAAGHWPARTVPICRRTTPTQGRALEILGHAVEYLADSRLYDPVEVPSDGTAIRTLMSCSRQVFAECELIQPWHQRVQTALLWRRRAQKIPGR
;
A
#
# COMPACT_ATOMS: atom_id res chain seq x y z
N MET A 1 -30.68 -24.43 -15.70
CA MET A 1 -30.90 -23.09 -15.13
C MET A 1 -29.81 -22.88 -14.10
N SER A 2 -28.77 -22.11 -14.43
CA SER A 2 -27.56 -21.96 -13.61
C SER A 2 -27.76 -20.88 -12.55
N THR A 3 -27.63 -21.25 -11.28
CA THR A 3 -27.52 -20.32 -10.15
C THR A 3 -26.07 -19.85 -10.04
N VAL A 4 -25.84 -18.58 -10.34
CA VAL A 4 -24.57 -17.90 -10.09
C VAL A 4 -24.51 -17.54 -8.61
N ALA A 5 -23.71 -18.28 -7.84
CA ALA A 5 -23.34 -17.88 -6.49
C ALA A 5 -22.17 -16.88 -6.58
N HIS A 6 -22.44 -15.62 -6.24
CA HIS A 6 -21.41 -14.62 -6.01
C HIS A 6 -20.58 -15.02 -4.77
N PRO A 7 -19.24 -15.13 -4.87
CA PRO A 7 -18.42 -15.20 -3.67
C PRO A 7 -18.33 -13.82 -3.03
N THR A 8 -19.06 -13.66 -1.94
CA THR A 8 -18.89 -12.60 -0.93
C THR A 8 -17.42 -12.59 -0.49
N ALA A 9 -16.72 -11.51 -0.84
CA ALA A 9 -15.36 -11.22 -0.37
C ALA A 9 -15.41 -10.78 1.11
N LEU A 10 -15.73 -11.71 2.00
CA LEU A 10 -15.52 -11.57 3.44
C LEU A 10 -14.29 -12.40 3.78
N GLY A 11 -13.23 -11.70 4.21
CA GLY A 11 -12.07 -12.28 4.89
C GLY A 11 -11.41 -13.40 4.12
N SER A 12 -10.32 -13.08 3.41
CA SER A 12 -9.32 -14.05 2.97
C SER A 12 -8.90 -14.93 4.14
N ILE A 13 -9.60 -16.04 4.36
CA ILE A 13 -9.08 -17.19 5.08
C ILE A 13 -7.92 -17.63 4.22
N VAL A 14 -6.71 -17.25 4.64
CA VAL A 14 -5.47 -17.77 4.09
C VAL A 14 -5.50 -19.26 4.42
N GLU A 15 -5.93 -20.05 3.46
CA GLU A 15 -5.77 -21.49 3.45
C GLU A 15 -4.27 -21.75 3.57
N TYR A 16 -3.84 -22.15 4.76
CA TYR A 16 -2.45 -22.47 5.10
C TYR A 16 -2.04 -23.76 4.37
N ALA A 17 -1.83 -23.67 3.06
CA ALA A 17 -1.17 -24.70 2.30
C ALA A 17 0.29 -24.77 2.79
N ALA A 18 0.58 -25.81 3.56
CA ALA A 18 1.91 -26.10 4.08
C ALA A 18 2.93 -26.14 2.92
N GLY A 19 3.71 -25.07 2.75
CA GLY A 19 4.82 -25.04 1.79
C GLY A 19 5.07 -23.73 1.07
N HIS A 20 4.12 -22.79 1.00
CA HIS A 20 4.36 -21.48 0.39
C HIS A 20 4.62 -20.44 1.48
N TRP A 21 5.89 -20.14 1.77
CA TRP A 21 6.18 -18.86 2.40
C TRP A 21 5.99 -17.80 1.30
N PRO A 22 5.13 -16.78 1.48
CA PRO A 22 5.07 -15.70 0.52
C PRO A 22 6.48 -15.14 0.39
N ALA A 23 6.97 -15.02 -0.85
CA ALA A 23 8.27 -14.43 -1.11
C ALA A 23 8.34 -13.10 -0.34
N ARG A 24 9.36 -12.93 0.51
CA ARG A 24 9.51 -11.73 1.34
C ARG A 24 9.51 -10.51 0.43
N THR A 25 8.39 -9.81 0.36
CA THR A 25 8.30 -8.56 -0.39
C THR A 25 9.14 -7.53 0.33
N VAL A 26 10.13 -6.96 -0.36
CA VAL A 26 10.92 -5.86 0.18
C VAL A 26 9.97 -4.71 0.52
N PRO A 27 9.99 -4.17 1.76
CA PRO A 27 9.09 -3.09 2.14
C PRO A 27 9.38 -1.84 1.29
N ILE A 28 8.32 -1.22 0.78
CA ILE A 28 8.40 0.03 0.04
C ILE A 28 8.60 1.15 1.06
N CYS A 29 9.83 1.68 1.14
CA CYS A 29 10.11 2.84 1.97
C CYS A 29 9.95 4.14 1.17
N ARG A 30 9.22 5.09 1.74
CA ARG A 30 9.06 6.43 1.17
C ARG A 30 9.43 7.50 2.18
N ARG A 31 9.98 8.61 1.69
CA ARG A 31 10.33 9.78 2.49
C ARG A 31 9.18 10.77 2.44
N THR A 32 8.69 11.14 3.60
CA THR A 32 7.63 12.14 3.77
C THR A 32 8.22 13.53 3.96
N THR A 33 7.55 14.55 3.44
CA THR A 33 7.69 15.93 3.95
C THR A 33 6.92 16.07 5.27
N PRO A 34 7.15 17.12 6.08
CA PRO A 34 6.36 17.36 7.30
C PRO A 34 4.86 17.46 7.01
N THR A 35 4.46 18.12 5.92
CA THR A 35 3.06 18.25 5.52
C THR A 35 2.45 16.91 5.12
N GLN A 36 3.18 16.08 4.36
CA GLN A 36 2.73 14.72 4.02
C GLN A 36 2.62 13.83 5.25
N GLY A 37 3.59 13.92 6.17
CA GLY A 37 3.53 13.21 7.45
C GLY A 37 2.30 13.59 8.26
N ARG A 38 2.03 14.89 8.41
CA ARG A 38 0.84 15.42 9.11
C ARG A 38 -0.46 14.97 8.44
N ALA A 39 -0.52 14.96 7.11
CA ALA A 39 -1.70 14.49 6.38
C ALA A 39 -1.96 12.99 6.63
N LEU A 40 -0.91 12.16 6.59
CA LEU A 40 -1.01 10.72 6.88
C LEU A 40 -1.44 10.44 8.32
N GLU A 41 -0.92 11.21 9.28
CA GLU A 41 -1.29 11.14 10.70
C GLU A 41 -2.79 11.45 10.90
N ILE A 42 -3.28 12.56 10.34
CA ILE A 42 -4.70 12.94 10.42
C ILE A 42 -5.60 11.86 9.81
N LEU A 43 -5.22 11.34 8.64
CA LEU A 43 -5.98 10.28 7.97
C LEU A 43 -5.99 8.98 8.76
N GLY A 44 -4.85 8.62 9.39
CA GLY A 44 -4.74 7.46 10.27
C GLY A 44 -5.69 7.57 11.46
N HIS A 45 -5.64 8.69 12.19
CA HIS A 45 -6.52 8.93 13.34
C HIS A 45 -8.00 8.98 12.96
N ALA A 46 -8.35 9.52 11.79
CA ALA A 46 -9.73 9.52 11.33
C ALA A 46 -10.25 8.09 11.04
N VAL A 47 -9.41 7.22 10.48
CA VAL A 47 -9.76 5.81 10.24
C VAL A 47 -9.88 5.06 11.57
N GLU A 48 -8.94 5.25 12.48
CA GLU A 48 -8.95 4.68 13.83
C GLU A 48 -10.22 5.06 14.58
N TYR A 49 -10.55 6.35 14.64
CA TYR A 49 -11.76 6.83 15.30
C TYR A 49 -13.04 6.21 14.74
N LEU A 50 -13.17 6.12 13.41
CA LEU A 50 -14.34 5.51 12.77
C LEU A 50 -14.38 3.98 12.93
N ALA A 51 -13.23 3.32 13.04
CA ALA A 51 -13.19 1.90 13.31
C ALA A 51 -13.61 1.63 14.75
N ASP A 52 -13.09 2.41 15.70
CA ASP A 52 -13.41 2.31 17.11
C ASP A 52 -14.88 2.64 17.38
N SER A 53 -15.43 3.69 16.74
CA SER A 53 -16.83 4.07 16.93
C SER A 53 -17.80 2.93 16.62
N ARG A 54 -17.47 2.05 15.67
CA ARG A 54 -18.28 0.87 15.30
C ARG A 54 -18.16 -0.28 16.28
N LEU A 55 -17.07 -0.34 17.02
CA LEU A 55 -16.91 -1.33 18.10
C LEU A 55 -17.75 -0.94 19.32
N TYR A 56 -17.93 0.36 19.55
CA TYR A 56 -18.65 0.89 20.72
C TYR A 56 -20.13 1.22 20.47
N ASP A 57 -20.50 1.64 19.26
CA ASP A 57 -21.88 1.84 18.85
C ASP A 57 -22.31 0.72 17.89
N PRO A 58 -23.18 -0.22 18.33
CA PRO A 58 -23.60 -1.35 17.51
C PRO A 58 -24.55 -0.97 16.38
N VAL A 59 -24.98 0.30 16.28
CA VAL A 59 -25.74 0.79 15.13
C VAL A 59 -24.80 0.93 13.95
N GLU A 60 -24.71 -0.13 13.14
CA GLU A 60 -23.95 -0.07 11.90
C GLU A 60 -24.56 0.97 10.94
N VAL A 61 -23.87 2.09 10.78
CA VAL A 61 -24.21 3.05 9.73
C VAL A 61 -23.46 2.65 8.45
N PRO A 62 -24.16 2.32 7.34
CA PRO A 62 -23.50 1.92 6.09
C PRO A 62 -22.51 2.96 5.54
N SER A 63 -22.73 4.24 5.88
CA SER A 63 -21.86 5.37 5.52
C SER A 63 -20.44 5.19 6.04
N ASP A 64 -20.26 4.60 7.22
CA ASP A 64 -18.96 4.53 7.87
C ASP A 64 -18.02 3.62 7.08
N GLY A 65 -18.56 2.65 6.34
CA GLY A 65 -17.75 1.69 5.58
C GLY A 65 -17.18 2.38 4.36
N THR A 66 -18.02 3.21 3.75
CA THR A 66 -17.64 4.10 2.67
C THR A 66 -16.67 5.17 3.16
N ALA A 67 -16.89 5.77 4.32
CA ALA A 67 -15.99 6.76 4.92
C ALA A 67 -14.58 6.17 5.16
N ILE A 68 -14.48 5.01 5.81
CA ILE A 68 -13.19 4.33 6.03
C ILE A 68 -12.50 4.02 4.70
N ARG A 69 -13.22 3.48 3.70
CA ARG A 69 -12.64 3.18 2.38
C ARG A 69 -12.11 4.44 1.69
N THR A 70 -12.84 5.55 1.78
CA THR A 70 -12.45 6.85 1.22
C THR A 70 -11.20 7.37 1.91
N LEU A 71 -11.15 7.38 3.25
CA LEU A 71 -9.99 7.82 4.02
C LEU A 71 -8.75 6.96 3.73
N MET A 72 -8.92 5.64 3.66
CA MET A 72 -7.85 4.71 3.29
C MET A 72 -7.36 4.93 1.86
N SER A 73 -8.25 5.26 0.92
CA SER A 73 -7.87 5.62 -0.45
C SER A 73 -7.05 6.90 -0.47
N CYS A 74 -7.46 7.92 0.28
CA CYS A 74 -6.74 9.18 0.41
C CYS A 74 -5.35 8.96 1.02
N SER A 75 -5.25 8.17 2.10
CA SER A 75 -3.97 7.81 2.73
C SER A 75 -3.01 7.16 1.74
N ARG A 76 -3.51 6.22 0.91
CA ARG A 76 -2.71 5.60 -0.14
C ARG A 76 -2.27 6.60 -1.23
N GLN A 77 -3.09 7.58 -1.59
CA GLN A 77 -2.73 8.61 -2.57
C GLN A 77 -1.61 9.50 -2.03
N VAL A 78 -1.75 10.01 -0.80
CA VAL A 78 -0.71 10.81 -0.14
C VAL A 78 0.60 10.01 -0.04
N PHE A 79 0.54 8.74 0.37
CA PHE A 79 1.72 7.88 0.41
C PHE A 79 2.34 7.69 -0.98
N ALA A 80 1.53 7.55 -2.03
CA ALA A 80 2.01 7.38 -3.40
C ALA A 80 2.74 8.63 -3.96
N GLU A 81 2.48 9.82 -3.40
CA GLU A 81 3.16 11.07 -3.74
C GLU A 81 4.48 11.28 -2.97
N CYS A 82 4.72 10.54 -1.89
CA CYS A 82 5.97 10.61 -1.13
C CYS A 82 7.16 10.09 -1.95
N GLU A 83 8.36 10.66 -1.77
CA GLU A 83 9.55 10.25 -2.52
C GLU A 83 9.93 8.79 -2.23
N LEU A 84 10.18 7.98 -3.26
CA LEU A 84 10.63 6.59 -3.08
C LEU A 84 12.08 6.57 -2.56
N ILE A 85 12.31 5.93 -1.41
CA ILE A 85 13.67 5.69 -0.92
C ILE A 85 14.22 4.47 -1.66
N GLN A 86 15.08 4.70 -2.66
CA GLN A 86 15.77 3.61 -3.32
C GLN A 86 16.77 2.93 -2.37
N PRO A 87 16.69 1.61 -2.16
CA PRO A 87 17.69 0.90 -1.38
C PRO A 87 19.05 0.95 -2.10
N TRP A 88 20.13 0.94 -1.30
CA TRP A 88 21.50 1.14 -1.81
C TRP A 88 21.88 0.15 -2.93
N HIS A 89 21.41 -1.10 -2.87
CA HIS A 89 21.72 -2.12 -3.87
C HIS A 89 21.10 -1.78 -5.23
N GLN A 90 19.89 -1.21 -5.26
CA GLN A 90 19.27 -0.71 -6.51
C GLN A 90 20.04 0.49 -7.06
N ARG A 91 20.55 1.37 -6.19
CA ARG A 91 21.39 2.51 -6.62
C ARG A 91 22.68 2.03 -7.29
N VAL A 92 23.34 1.03 -6.72
CA VAL A 92 24.56 0.41 -7.29
C VAL A 92 24.25 -0.29 -8.62
N GLN A 93 23.20 -1.10 -8.69
CA GLN A 93 22.80 -1.77 -9.94
C GLN A 93 22.49 -0.76 -11.05
N THR A 94 21.73 0.28 -10.73
CA THR A 94 21.41 1.35 -11.68
C THR A 94 22.69 2.04 -12.17
N ALA A 95 23.60 2.39 -11.27
CA ALA A 95 24.89 3.00 -11.63
C ALA A 95 25.76 2.08 -12.52
N LEU A 96 25.79 0.77 -12.25
CA LEU A 96 26.50 -0.21 -13.07
C LEU A 96 25.89 -0.33 -14.48
N LEU A 97 24.56 -0.32 -14.59
CA LEU A 97 23.86 -0.34 -15.87
C LEU A 97 24.16 0.93 -16.69
N TRP A 98 24.18 2.11 -16.05
CA TRP A 98 24.58 3.36 -16.69
C TRP A 98 26.02 3.31 -17.21
N ARG A 99 26.98 2.82 -16.41
CA ARG A 99 28.38 2.66 -16.84
C ARG A 99 28.52 1.72 -18.05
N ARG A 100 27.81 0.60 -18.05
CA ARG A 100 27.82 -0.35 -19.18
C ARG A 100 27.24 0.26 -20.45
N ARG A 101 26.16 1.05 -20.35
CA ARG A 101 25.58 1.76 -21.49
C ARG A 101 26.52 2.82 -22.06
N ALA A 102 27.20 3.58 -21.19
CA ALA A 102 28.18 4.58 -21.62
C ALA A 102 29.37 3.96 -22.35
N GLN A 103 29.82 2.77 -21.93
CA GLN A 103 30.89 2.03 -22.61
C GLN A 103 30.46 1.42 -23.95
N LYS A 104 29.16 1.22 -24.18
CA LYS A 104 28.62 0.61 -25.41
C LYS A 104 28.35 1.62 -26.53
N ILE A 105 28.69 2.90 -26.33
CA ILE A 105 28.70 3.91 -27.41
C ILE A 105 30.15 4.32 -27.74
N PRO A 106 30.90 3.50 -28.49
CA PRO A 106 32.03 4.00 -29.27
C PRO A 106 31.67 3.98 -30.76
N GLY A 107 31.70 5.15 -31.41
CA GLY A 107 31.89 5.27 -32.86
C GLY A 107 30.74 4.84 -33.77
N ARG A 108 30.03 5.84 -34.30
CA ARG A 108 29.62 5.83 -35.70
C ARG A 108 30.83 6.27 -36.54
#